data_AF-A0A2V9REF6-F1
#
_entry.id   AF-A0A2V9REF6-F1
#
_cell.length_a   1.000
_cell.length_b   1.000
_cell.length_c   1.000
_cell.angle_alpha   90.00
_cell.angle_beta   90.00
_cell.angle_gamma   90.00
#
_symmetry.space_group_name_H-M   'P 1'
#
loop_
_entity.id
_entity.type
_entity.pdbx_description
1 polymer ?
#
loop_
_entity_poly.entity_id
_entity_poly.type
_entity_poly.pdbx_seq_one_letter_code
_entity_poly.pdbx_strand_id
1 'polypeptide(L)'
;MRHDRYLFLYNSNAGGGTIGYVDPYNFERFTITQQSAFSPSWTRIVSTKDELVFYNSVSGQTAVGHIDHSGHFLQTQVLSLPTGWGHVVATAR
;
A
#
# COMPACT_ATOMS: atom_id res chain seq x y z
N MET A 1 15.77 5.15 -9.51
CA MET A 1 14.40 5.51 -9.94
C MET A 1 13.70 6.15 -8.76
N ARG A 2 12.85 7.17 -8.96
CA ARG A 2 12.11 7.79 -7.84
C ARG A 2 10.98 6.87 -7.38
N HIS A 3 10.73 6.87 -6.07
CA HIS A 3 9.72 6.08 -5.34
C HIS A 3 8.28 6.58 -5.58
N ASP A 4 8.12 7.78 -6.15
CA ASP A 4 6.86 8.48 -6.39
C ASP A 4 6.03 7.96 -7.59
N ARG A 5 6.43 6.84 -8.21
CA ARG A 5 5.79 6.33 -9.44
C ARG A 5 5.11 4.97 -9.28
N TYR A 6 5.22 4.35 -8.11
CA TYR A 6 4.61 3.03 -7.88
C TYR A 6 3.14 3.16 -7.51
N LEU A 7 2.34 2.27 -8.07
CA LEU A 7 0.97 2.00 -7.67
C LEU A 7 0.95 0.72 -6.84
N PHE A 8 0.12 0.72 -5.81
CA PHE A 8 -0.26 -0.48 -5.08
C PHE A 8 -1.72 -0.82 -5.36
N LEU A 9 -1.97 -2.01 -5.89
CA LEU A 9 -3.31 -2.55 -6.12
C LEU A 9 -3.56 -3.67 -5.12
N TYR A 10 -4.75 -3.67 -4.51
CA TYR A 10 -5.08 -4.60 -3.43
C TYR A 10 -6.46 -5.20 -3.60
N ASN A 11 -6.53 -6.52 -3.41
CA ASN A 11 -7.77 -7.28 -3.31
C ASN A 11 -8.11 -7.52 -1.85
N SER A 12 -9.12 -6.82 -1.33
CA SER A 12 -9.56 -6.92 0.07
C SER A 12 -10.14 -8.27 0.45
N ASN A 13 -10.65 -9.04 -0.51
CA ASN A 13 -11.30 -10.32 -0.23
C ASN A 13 -10.28 -11.44 -0.05
N ALA A 14 -9.27 -11.48 -0.92
CA ALA A 14 -8.26 -12.55 -0.95
C ALA A 14 -6.91 -12.14 -0.35
N GLY A 15 -6.67 -10.85 -0.11
CA GLY A 15 -5.39 -10.33 0.35
C GLY A 15 -4.31 -10.22 -0.75
N GLY A 16 -4.64 -10.50 -2.02
CA GLY A 16 -3.69 -10.35 -3.11
C GLY A 16 -3.28 -8.88 -3.30
N GLY A 17 -1.98 -8.61 -3.39
CA GLY A 17 -1.45 -7.27 -3.65
C GLY A 17 -0.42 -7.26 -4.78
N THR A 18 -0.45 -6.19 -5.56
CA THR A 18 0.47 -5.95 -6.67
C THR A 18 1.09 -4.57 -6.55
N ILE A 19 2.40 -4.48 -6.69
CA ILE A 19 3.14 -3.22 -6.87
C ILE A 19 3.68 -3.17 -8.29
N GLY A 20 3.56 -2.00 -8.90
CA GLY A 20 4.08 -1.76 -10.23
C GLY A 20 3.97 -0.30 -10.61
N TYR A 21 4.29 0.03 -11.86
CA TYR A 21 4.19 1.40 -12.38
C TYR A 21 3.70 1.39 -13.82
N VAL A 22 3.08 2.49 -14.24
CA VAL A 22 2.75 2.74 -15.64
C VAL A 22 4.01 3.21 -16.36
N ASP A 23 4.35 2.60 -17.48
CA ASP A 23 5.56 2.94 -18.23
C ASP A 23 5.47 4.41 -18.74
N PRO A 24 6.46 5.26 -18.42
CA PRO A 24 6.42 6.69 -18.78
C PRO A 24 6.57 6.96 -20.28
N TYR A 25 7.05 5.98 -21.05
CA TYR A 25 7.22 6.07 -22.51
C TYR A 25 6.13 5.31 -23.25
N ASN A 26 5.37 4.44 -22.55
CA ASN A 26 4.22 3.74 -23.10
C ASN A 26 3.13 3.60 -22.02
N PHE A 27 2.27 4.60 -21.91
CA PHE A 27 1.23 4.68 -20.86
C PHE A 27 0.18 3.56 -20.91
N GLU A 28 0.16 2.74 -21.94
CA GLU A 28 -0.72 1.56 -22.04
C GLU A 28 -0.16 0.34 -21.29
N ARG A 29 1.10 0.40 -20.84
CA ARG A 29 1.77 -0.72 -20.19
C ARG A 29 1.91 -0.50 -18.69
N PHE A 30 1.36 -1.43 -17.91
CA PHE A 30 1.64 -1.57 -16.48
C PHE A 30 2.74 -2.63 -16.26
N THR A 31 3.83 -2.25 -15.61
CA THR A 31 4.93 -3.15 -15.26
C THR A 31 4.85 -3.53 -13.79
N ILE A 32 4.73 -4.84 -13.52
CA ILE A 32 4.68 -5.40 -12.17
C ILE A 32 6.11 -5.58 -11.65
N THR A 33 6.38 -5.05 -10.46
CA THR A 33 7.65 -5.28 -9.73
C THR A 33 7.48 -6.28 -8.59
N GLN A 34 6.31 -6.31 -7.96
CA GLN A 34 5.99 -7.29 -6.94
C GLN A 34 4.55 -7.78 -7.09
N GLN A 35 4.38 -9.08 -6.92
CA GLN A 35 3.09 -9.71 -6.69
C GLN A 35 3.22 -10.62 -5.47
N SER A 36 2.45 -10.35 -4.42
CA SER A 36 2.55 -11.09 -3.16
C SER A 36 1.22 -11.16 -2.43
N ALA A 37 1.12 -12.13 -1.52
CA ALA A 37 0.02 -12.19 -0.57
C ALA A 37 0.24 -11.16 0.55
N PHE A 38 -0.77 -10.36 0.81
CA PHE A 38 -0.94 -9.53 1.99
C PHE A 38 -2.08 -10.10 2.83
N SER A 39 -2.23 -9.65 4.06
CA SER A 39 -3.41 -10.00 4.86
C SER A 39 -4.69 -9.53 4.16
N PRO A 40 -5.77 -10.34 4.13
CA PRO A 40 -7.06 -9.89 3.63
C PRO A 40 -7.67 -8.84 4.57
N SER A 41 -8.75 -8.21 4.11
CA SER A 41 -9.60 -7.32 4.92
C SER A 41 -8.96 -6.01 5.39
N TRP A 42 -7.88 -5.53 4.75
CA TRP A 42 -7.51 -4.12 4.91
C TRP A 42 -8.65 -3.25 4.39
N THR A 43 -9.10 -2.34 5.24
CA THR A 43 -10.27 -1.50 4.95
C THR A 43 -9.86 -0.13 4.43
N ARG A 44 -8.68 0.34 4.82
CA ARG A 44 -8.11 1.62 4.41
C ARG A 44 -6.64 1.39 4.10
N ILE A 45 -6.21 1.94 2.98
CA ILE A 45 -4.82 1.96 2.56
C ILE A 45 -4.54 3.39 2.12
N VAL A 46 -3.49 4.00 2.65
CA VAL A 46 -3.13 5.37 2.32
C VAL A 46 -1.63 5.48 2.08
N SER A 47 -1.26 6.19 1.03
CA SER A 47 0.13 6.56 0.77
C SER A 47 0.40 7.94 1.38
N THR A 48 1.46 8.05 2.16
CA THR A 48 2.12 9.32 2.48
C THR A 48 3.24 9.56 1.47
N LYS A 49 4.12 10.54 1.76
CA LYS A 49 5.30 10.84 0.93
C LYS A 49 6.26 9.65 0.86
N ASP A 50 6.48 8.99 1.98
CA ASP A 50 7.54 7.98 2.13
C ASP A 50 6.98 6.61 2.56
N GLU A 51 5.71 6.53 2.96
CA GLU A 51 5.14 5.32 3.58
C GLU A 51 3.79 4.94 2.97
N LEU A 52 3.45 3.66 3.09
CA LEU A 52 2.16 3.07 2.82
C LEU A 52 1.61 2.50 4.13
N VAL A 53 0.43 2.98 4.52
CA VAL A 53 -0.25 2.59 5.77
C VAL A 53 -1.48 1.77 5.43
N PHE A 54 -1.59 0.61 6.05
CA PHE A 54 -2.71 -0.32 5.95
C PHE A 54 -3.46 -0.32 7.28
N TYR A 55 -4.78 -0.23 7.26
CA TYR A 55 -5.62 -0.22 8.44
C TYR A 55 -6.90 -1.05 8.26
N ASN A 56 -7.19 -1.90 9.24
CA ASN A 56 -8.43 -2.68 9.33
C ASN A 56 -9.36 -2.04 10.36
N SER A 57 -10.50 -1.49 9.92
CA SER A 57 -11.43 -0.77 10.79
C SER A 57 -12.17 -1.66 11.78
N VAL A 58 -12.22 -2.97 11.54
CA VAL A 58 -12.87 -3.95 12.41
C VAL A 58 -11.94 -4.37 13.53
N SER A 59 -10.68 -4.69 13.22
CA SER A 59 -9.71 -5.21 14.19
C SER A 59 -8.77 -4.15 14.79
N GLY A 60 -8.66 -2.98 14.15
CA GLY A 60 -7.67 -1.96 14.53
C GLY A 60 -6.25 -2.31 14.12
N GLN A 61 -6.04 -3.48 13.49
CA GLN A 61 -4.73 -3.87 12.99
C GLN A 61 -4.23 -2.82 12.01
N THR A 62 -2.97 -2.45 12.16
CA THR A 62 -2.31 -1.47 11.30
C THR A 62 -0.94 -1.99 10.91
N ALA A 63 -0.57 -1.87 9.64
CA ALA A 63 0.77 -2.11 9.17
C ALA A 63 1.28 -0.87 8.44
N VAL A 64 2.55 -0.53 8.67
CA VAL A 64 3.25 0.57 7.99
C VAL A 64 4.46 -0.01 7.29
N GLY A 65 4.74 0.49 6.10
CA GLY A 65 5.94 0.16 5.37
C GLY A 65 6.20 1.17 4.26
N HIS A 66 7.17 0.89 3.41
CA HIS A 66 7.46 1.71 2.24
C HIS A 66 7.77 0.83 1.03
N ILE A 67 7.67 1.41 -0.16
CA ILE A 67 8.09 0.74 -1.39
C ILE A 67 9.53 1.16 -1.67
N ASP A 68 10.43 0.17 -1.76
CA ASP A 68 11.84 0.41 -2.01
C ASP A 68 12.13 0.80 -3.47
N HIS A 69 13.39 1.04 -3.79
CA HIS A 69 13.84 1.45 -5.12
C HIS A 69 13.65 0.38 -6.22
N SER A 70 13.42 -0.88 -5.81
CA SER A 70 13.15 -2.01 -6.70
C SER A 70 11.65 -2.20 -6.93
N GLY A 71 10.81 -1.44 -6.24
CA GLY A 71 9.36 -1.58 -6.30
C GLY A 71 8.84 -2.70 -5.41
N HIS A 72 9.53 -3.00 -4.30
CA HIS A 72 9.11 -3.98 -3.31
C HIS A 72 8.65 -3.32 -2.00
N PHE A 73 7.55 -3.80 -1.44
CA PHE A 73 7.08 -3.39 -0.13
C PHE A 73 7.94 -3.95 1.00
N LEU A 74 8.43 -3.06 1.85
CA LEU A 74 9.13 -3.37 3.09
C LEU A 74 8.28 -2.91 4.27
N GLN A 75 7.74 -3.85 5.03
CA GLN A 75 7.00 -3.55 6.26
C GLN A 75 7.98 -3.11 7.34
N THR A 76 7.71 -1.97 7.96
CA THR A 76 8.54 -1.36 9.00
C THR A 76 7.89 -1.41 10.38
N GLN A 77 6.56 -1.41 10.46
CA GLN A 77 5.84 -1.38 11.73
C GLN A 77 4.53 -2.17 11.67
N VAL A 78 4.13 -2.68 12.84
CA VAL A 78 2.80 -3.23 13.10
C VAL A 78 2.27 -2.57 14.37
N LEU A 79 1.04 -2.09 14.32
CA LEU A 79 0.37 -1.39 15.42
C LEU A 79 -1.04 -1.94 15.62
N SER A 80 -1.62 -1.63 16.78
CA SER A 80 -3.04 -1.81 17.07
C SER A 80 -3.63 -0.45 17.43
N LEU A 81 -4.31 0.17 16.46
CA LEU A 81 -4.99 1.44 16.62
C LEU A 81 -6.45 1.22 17.06
N PRO A 82 -7.14 2.23 17.59
CA PRO A 82 -8.57 2.14 17.87
C PRO A 82 -9.36 1.73 16.63
N THR A 83 -10.44 0.97 16.84
CA THR A 83 -11.32 0.49 15.76
C THR A 83 -12.31 1.57 15.32
N GLY A 84 -13.04 1.31 14.23
CA GLY A 84 -14.19 2.11 13.82
C GLY A 84 -13.89 3.32 12.94
N TRP A 85 -12.62 3.64 12.66
CA TRP A 85 -12.30 4.74 11.76
C TRP A 85 -12.71 4.46 10.30
N GLY A 86 -13.58 5.33 9.78
CA GLY A 86 -14.10 5.26 8.42
C GLY A 86 -13.31 6.06 7.39
N HIS A 87 -12.42 6.95 7.82
CA HIS A 87 -11.61 7.79 6.92
C HIS A 87 -10.18 7.87 7.45
N VAL A 88 -9.22 7.58 6.58
CA VAL A 88 -7.79 7.74 6.83
C VAL A 88 -7.25 8.50 5.64
N VAL A 89 -6.64 9.66 5.89
CA VAL A 89 -6.21 10.59 4.83
C VAL A 89 -4.78 11.02 5.14
N ALA A 90 -3.91 10.94 4.14
CA ALA A 90 -2.57 11.50 4.26
C ALA A 90 -2.70 13.03 4.28
N THR A 91 -2.10 13.67 5.27
CA THR A 91 -2.26 15.11 5.46
C THR A 91 -1.34 15.96 4.59
N ALA A 92 -0.31 15.35 3.97
CA ALA A 92 0.75 15.98 3.16
C ALA A 92 1.42 17.19 3.85
N ARG A 93 2.74 17.15 4.03
CA ARG A 93 3.53 18.33 4.35
C ARG A 93 4.70 18.44 3.38
#